data_AF-A0A9E2PPB0-F1
#
_entry.id   AF-A0A9E2PPB0-F1
#
_cell.length_a   1.000
_cell.length_b   1.000
_cell.length_c   1.000
_cell.angle_alpha   90.00
_cell.angle_beta   90.00
_cell.angle_gamma   90.00
#
_symmetry.space_group_name_H-M   'P 1'
#
loop_
_entity.id
_entity.type
_entity.pdbx_description
1 polymer ?
#
loop_
_entity_poly.entity_id
_entity_poly.type
_entity_poly.pdbx_seq_one_letter_code
_entity_poly.pdbx_strand_id
1 'polypeptide(L)'
;MTIHKAYLLAREQYAGHGIDTTRALKQLAAIRLSLHCWQGDDVVGVAPRRGNLGGVLPTGNYLGRARTPEELRTDLAKALSLIPGRHRVNLHAIYAETKARPADRDELAPQHFADWVVWARAHKLGLDFNGTFFSHPLAESGRTLSHPDRAIRRFWIDHARACRRI
;
A
#
# COMPACT_ATOMS: atom_id res chain seq x y z
N MET A 1 -9.07 5.85 38.24
CA MET A 1 -8.21 4.64 38.12
C MET A 1 -7.18 4.89 37.01
N THR A 2 -5.89 4.61 37.21
CA THR A 2 -4.86 4.85 36.16
C THR A 2 -4.85 3.72 35.13
N ILE A 3 -4.33 3.96 33.92
CA ILE A 3 -4.20 2.94 32.86
C ILE A 3 -3.44 1.71 33.37
N HIS A 4 -2.38 1.92 34.15
CA HIS A 4 -1.59 0.83 34.73
C HIS A 4 -2.43 -0.02 35.70
N LYS A 5 -3.18 0.62 36.62
CA LYS A 5 -4.06 -0.10 37.56
C LYS A 5 -5.17 -0.85 36.84
N ALA A 6 -5.76 -0.25 35.80
CA ALA A 6 -6.78 -0.89 34.97
C ALA A 6 -6.22 -2.14 34.27
N TYR A 7 -5.01 -2.07 33.71
CA TYR A 7 -4.38 -3.21 33.05
C TYR A 7 -4.06 -4.35 34.03
N LEU A 8 -3.59 -4.04 35.25
CA LEU A 8 -3.31 -5.07 36.26
C LEU A 8 -4.57 -5.85 36.65
N LEU A 9 -5.70 -5.17 36.85
CA LEU A 9 -6.99 -5.80 37.13
C LEU A 9 -7.44 -6.69 35.96
N ALA A 10 -7.34 -6.18 34.72
CA ALA A 10 -7.69 -6.98 33.55
C ALA A 10 -6.81 -8.23 33.41
N ARG A 11 -5.49 -8.10 33.63
CA ARG A 11 -4.55 -9.22 33.60
C ARG A 11 -4.94 -10.32 34.60
N GLU A 12 -5.34 -9.95 35.81
CA GLU A 12 -5.82 -10.89 36.82
C GLU A 12 -7.10 -11.61 36.40
N GLN A 13 -8.07 -10.87 35.85
CA GLN A 13 -9.31 -11.44 35.33
C GLN A 13 -9.04 -12.47 34.22
N TYR A 14 -8.19 -12.14 33.25
CA TYR A 14 -7.81 -13.08 32.18
C TYR A 14 -7.02 -14.29 32.72
N ALA A 15 -6.16 -14.10 33.73
CA ALA A 15 -5.44 -15.20 34.36
C ALA A 15 -6.38 -16.21 35.05
N GLY A 16 -7.50 -15.75 35.61
CA GLY A 16 -8.58 -16.61 36.13
C GLY A 16 -9.19 -17.55 35.08
N HIS A 17 -9.03 -17.25 33.80
CA HIS A 17 -9.45 -18.09 32.67
C HIS A 17 -8.27 -18.84 32.01
N GLY A 18 -7.08 -18.84 32.62
CA GLY A 18 -5.88 -19.48 32.06
C GLY A 18 -5.24 -18.71 30.89
N ILE A 19 -5.56 -17.42 30.72
CA ILE A 19 -5.08 -16.60 29.60
C ILE A 19 -3.92 -15.70 30.08
N ASP A 20 -2.72 -15.90 29.52
CA ASP A 20 -1.57 -15.04 29.75
C ASP A 20 -1.58 -13.83 28.78
N THR A 21 -2.06 -12.69 29.26
CA THR A 21 -2.10 -11.45 28.47
C THR A 21 -0.71 -10.88 28.16
N THR A 22 0.32 -11.18 28.97
CA THR A 22 1.69 -10.74 28.69
C THR A 22 2.26 -11.51 27.50
N ARG A 23 2.00 -12.82 27.43
CA ARG A 23 2.30 -13.63 26.25
C ARG A 23 1.51 -13.18 25.02
N ALA A 24 0.22 -12.90 25.17
CA ALA A 24 -0.62 -12.42 24.07
C ALA A 24 -0.10 -11.09 23.49
N LEU A 25 0.27 -10.13 24.34
CA LEU A 25 0.85 -8.85 23.90
C LEU A 25 2.20 -9.02 23.19
N LYS A 26 3.05 -9.96 23.65
CA LYS A 26 4.29 -10.31 22.95
C LYS A 26 4.03 -10.89 21.56
N GLN A 27 3.03 -11.76 21.43
CA GLN A 27 2.64 -12.32 20.14
C GLN A 27 2.07 -11.24 19.21
N LEU A 28 1.18 -10.38 19.74
CA LEU A 28 0.60 -9.27 19.00
C LEU A 28 1.68 -8.32 18.44
N ALA A 29 2.70 -8.00 19.24
CA ALA A 29 3.81 -7.15 18.82
C ALA A 29 4.65 -7.72 17.65
N ALA A 30 4.58 -9.03 17.40
CA ALA A 30 5.26 -9.68 16.29
C ALA A 30 4.44 -9.68 14.99
N ILE A 31 3.13 -9.43 15.06
CA ILE A 31 2.25 -9.42 13.89
C ILE A 31 2.49 -8.12 13.09
N ARG A 32 2.71 -8.28 11.78
CA ARG A 32 2.94 -7.16 10.87
C ARG A 32 1.73 -6.99 9.96
N LEU A 33 1.06 -5.84 10.06
CA LEU A 33 0.02 -5.44 9.12
C LEU A 33 0.66 -4.82 7.87
N SER A 34 0.01 -4.97 6.71
CA SER A 34 0.42 -4.31 5.48
C SER A 34 -0.59 -3.23 5.11
N LEU A 35 -0.18 -1.97 5.29
CA LEU A 35 -1.05 -0.81 5.09
C LEU A 35 -1.03 -0.42 3.62
N HIS A 36 -2.21 -0.28 3.03
CA HIS A 36 -2.34 0.08 1.62
C HIS A 36 -2.08 1.56 1.38
N CYS A 37 -1.17 1.88 0.45
CA CYS A 37 -0.80 3.27 0.17
C CYS A 37 -1.93 4.09 -0.44
N TRP A 38 -2.84 3.46 -1.18
CA TRP A 38 -3.84 4.14 -1.98
C TRP A 38 -4.98 4.80 -1.20
N GLN A 39 -5.04 4.56 0.11
CA GLN A 39 -5.95 5.30 0.98
C GLN A 39 -5.54 6.75 1.18
N GLY A 40 -4.24 7.07 1.04
CA GLY A 40 -3.76 8.43 1.26
C GLY A 40 -4.13 9.42 0.14
N ASP A 41 -4.53 8.93 -1.03
CA ASP A 41 -4.72 9.76 -2.23
C ASP A 41 -5.93 9.35 -3.09
N ASP A 42 -6.90 8.61 -2.54
CA ASP A 42 -8.08 8.14 -3.27
C ASP A 42 -7.74 7.30 -4.53
N VAL A 43 -6.71 6.45 -4.45
CA VAL A 43 -6.29 5.57 -5.57
C VAL A 43 -5.93 6.37 -6.84
N VAL A 44 -5.42 7.59 -6.69
CA VAL A 44 -5.04 8.44 -7.82
C VAL A 44 -3.71 7.99 -8.41
N GLY A 45 -2.71 7.70 -7.58
CA GLY A 45 -1.34 7.40 -7.98
C GLY A 45 -0.54 8.65 -8.35
N VAL A 46 0.68 8.42 -8.83
CA VAL A 46 1.65 9.47 -9.19
C VAL A 46 1.62 9.77 -10.70
N ALA A 47 1.25 8.79 -11.52
CA ALA A 47 1.13 8.93 -12.97
C ALA A 47 -0.20 9.63 -13.35
N PRO A 48 -0.25 10.41 -14.46
CA PRO A 48 -1.46 11.07 -14.90
C PRO A 48 -2.58 10.06 -15.16
N ARG A 49 -3.68 10.21 -14.41
CA ARG A 49 -4.85 9.34 -14.45
C ARG A 49 -5.51 9.38 -15.82
N ARG A 50 -5.61 8.24 -16.51
CA ARG A 50 -6.30 8.10 -17.80
C ARG A 50 -7.19 6.87 -17.79
N GLY A 51 -8.51 7.04 -17.91
CA GLY A 51 -9.47 5.94 -18.02
C GLY A 51 -10.17 5.53 -16.70
N ASN A 52 -11.07 4.54 -16.81
CA ASN A 52 -11.94 4.06 -15.74
C ASN A 52 -11.17 3.33 -14.61
N LEU A 53 -11.60 3.48 -13.36
CA LEU A 53 -11.07 2.80 -12.16
C LEU A 53 -11.37 1.29 -12.10
N GLY A 54 -11.90 0.69 -13.16
CA GLY A 54 -12.16 -0.75 -13.21
C GLY A 54 -13.24 -1.22 -12.23
N GLY A 55 -14.19 -0.35 -11.90
CA GLY A 55 -15.29 -0.65 -10.97
C GLY A 55 -15.00 -0.29 -9.51
N VAL A 56 -13.83 0.25 -9.18
CA VAL A 56 -13.50 0.81 -7.87
C VAL A 56 -13.91 2.28 -7.83
N LEU A 57 -14.48 2.75 -6.71
CA LEU A 57 -14.86 4.16 -6.55
C LEU A 57 -14.54 4.64 -5.13
N PRO A 58 -13.51 5.48 -4.96
CA PRO A 58 -13.39 6.33 -3.79
C PRO A 58 -14.56 7.32 -3.76
N THR A 59 -15.25 7.43 -2.63
CA THR A 59 -16.41 8.31 -2.45
C THR A 59 -16.16 9.33 -1.35
N GLY A 60 -16.71 10.53 -1.50
CA GLY A 60 -16.57 11.63 -0.55
C GLY A 60 -15.59 12.70 -1.04
N ASN A 61 -15.68 13.89 -0.45
CA ASN A 61 -14.89 15.07 -0.82
C ASN A 61 -14.12 15.64 0.38
N TYR A 62 -13.61 14.77 1.27
CA TYR A 62 -12.82 15.21 2.41
C TYR A 62 -11.51 15.85 1.91
N LEU A 63 -11.14 17.00 2.47
CA LEU A 63 -9.98 17.77 2.03
C LEU A 63 -8.67 17.14 2.53
N GLY A 64 -7.57 17.43 1.84
CA GLY A 64 -6.22 17.13 2.34
C GLY A 64 -5.61 15.81 1.89
N ARG A 65 -6.16 15.14 0.86
CA ARG A 65 -5.51 13.97 0.26
C ARG A 65 -4.11 14.29 -0.26
N ALA A 66 -3.20 13.33 -0.20
CA ALA A 66 -1.87 13.45 -0.78
C ALA A 66 -1.95 13.64 -2.31
N ARG A 67 -1.08 14.50 -2.83
CA ARG A 67 -0.97 14.83 -4.27
C ARG A 67 0.43 14.54 -4.82
N THR A 68 1.39 14.29 -3.94
CA THR A 68 2.75 13.93 -4.32
C THR A 68 3.23 12.70 -3.54
N PRO A 69 4.23 11.97 -4.04
CA PRO A 69 4.86 10.88 -3.29
C PRO A 69 5.35 11.30 -1.90
N GLU A 70 5.85 12.53 -1.77
CA GLU A 70 6.34 13.08 -0.50
C GLU A 70 5.22 13.36 0.49
N GLU A 71 4.10 13.95 0.03
CA GLU A 71 2.90 14.12 0.86
C GLU A 71 2.40 12.75 1.33
N LEU A 72 2.30 11.77 0.43
CA LEU A 72 1.82 10.43 0.77
C LEU A 72 2.72 9.71 1.78
N ARG A 73 4.04 9.80 1.62
CA ARG A 73 5.00 9.25 2.59
C ARG A 73 4.89 9.95 3.95
N THR A 74 4.61 11.25 3.96
CA THR A 74 4.39 12.02 5.20
C THR A 74 3.12 11.57 5.91
N ASP A 75 2.03 11.38 5.18
CA ASP A 75 0.75 10.89 5.71
C ASP A 75 0.89 9.47 6.27
N LEU A 76 1.55 8.58 5.53
CA LEU A 76 1.86 7.22 5.98
C LEU A 76 2.72 7.23 7.25
N ALA A 77 3.76 8.07 7.32
CA ALA A 77 4.59 8.19 8.51
C ALA A 77 3.77 8.69 9.71
N LYS A 78 2.85 9.64 9.50
CA LYS A 78 1.96 10.11 10.56
C LYS A 78 1.03 9.00 11.03
N ALA A 79 0.40 8.26 10.12
CA ALA A 79 -0.48 7.14 10.48
C ALA A 79 0.30 6.07 11.26
N LEU A 80 1.48 5.67 10.77
CA LEU A 80 2.34 4.67 11.42
C LEU A 80 2.84 5.13 12.80
N SER A 81 3.02 6.44 13.03
CA SER A 81 3.38 6.95 14.38
C SER A 81 2.29 6.76 15.42
N LEU A 82 1.04 6.52 14.98
CA LEU A 82 -0.12 6.30 15.83
C LEU A 82 -0.50 4.81 15.95
N ILE A 83 0.12 3.93 15.16
CA ILE A 83 -0.21 2.50 15.10
C ILE A 83 0.93 1.70 15.76
N PRO A 84 0.63 0.94 16.84
CA PRO A 84 1.67 0.23 17.58
C PRO A 84 2.17 -1.00 16.81
N GLY A 85 3.50 -1.10 16.72
CA GLY A 85 4.17 -2.27 16.14
C GLY A 85 5.11 -1.87 15.02
N ARG A 86 5.53 -2.88 14.24
CA ARG A 86 6.33 -2.70 13.02
C ARG A 86 5.60 -3.33 11.86
N HIS A 87 5.34 -2.53 10.84
CA HIS A 87 4.40 -2.88 9.79
C HIS A 87 5.04 -2.82 8.41
N ARG A 88 4.23 -3.06 7.40
CA ARG A 88 4.59 -3.01 5.99
C ARG A 88 3.72 -1.97 5.30
N VAL A 89 4.17 -1.51 4.15
CA VAL A 89 3.36 -0.69 3.24
C VAL A 89 3.17 -1.47 1.94
N ASN A 90 1.93 -1.53 1.49
CA ASN A 90 1.53 -2.20 0.27
C ASN A 90 1.39 -1.17 -0.86
N LEU A 91 2.25 -1.28 -1.87
CA LEU A 91 2.33 -0.35 -2.99
C LEU A 91 1.60 -0.88 -4.22
N HIS A 92 1.06 0.04 -5.01
CA HIS A 92 0.57 -0.25 -6.36
C HIS A 92 1.57 0.28 -7.39
N ALA A 93 1.64 -0.35 -8.56
CA ALA A 93 2.53 0.10 -9.63
C ALA A 93 2.29 1.56 -10.10
N ILE A 94 1.08 2.11 -9.90
CA ILE A 94 0.77 3.53 -10.20
C ILE A 94 1.43 4.53 -9.24
N TYR A 95 2.07 4.07 -8.18
CA TYR A 95 2.87 4.90 -7.26
C TYR A 95 4.35 4.96 -7.65
N ALA A 96 4.70 4.51 -8.86
CA ALA A 96 6.02 4.67 -9.45
C ALA A 96 6.38 6.17 -9.62
N GLU A 97 7.61 6.52 -9.29
CA GLU A 97 8.14 7.88 -9.41
C GLU A 97 8.92 8.02 -10.72
N THR A 98 8.21 8.34 -11.81
CA THR A 98 8.73 8.31 -13.19
C THR A 98 9.18 9.68 -13.73
N LYS A 99 9.14 10.76 -12.93
CA LYS A 99 9.48 12.12 -13.40
C LYS A 99 10.88 12.20 -14.03
N ALA A 100 11.87 11.57 -13.41
CA ALA A 100 13.24 11.57 -13.93
C ALA A 100 13.48 10.52 -15.03
N ARG A 101 12.62 9.48 -15.09
CA ARG A 101 12.73 8.33 -16.00
C ARG A 101 11.33 7.91 -16.44
N PRO A 102 10.80 8.52 -17.52
CA PRO A 102 9.49 8.15 -18.05
C PRO A 102 9.48 6.67 -18.44
N ALA A 103 8.43 5.97 -18.06
CA ALA A 103 8.18 4.58 -18.40
C ALA A 103 6.67 4.33 -18.40
N ASP A 104 6.20 3.52 -19.34
CA ASP A 104 4.85 2.96 -19.25
C ASP A 104 4.85 1.73 -18.31
N ARG A 105 3.68 1.17 -18.03
CA ARG A 105 3.47 0.13 -17.02
C ARG A 105 4.26 -1.14 -17.29
N ASP A 106 4.35 -1.56 -18.54
CA ASP A 106 5.11 -2.75 -18.97
C ASP A 106 6.63 -2.57 -18.87
N GLU A 107 7.10 -1.34 -18.77
CA GLU A 107 8.51 -0.97 -18.67
C GLU A 107 8.93 -0.52 -17.26
N LEU A 108 8.03 -0.58 -16.28
CA LEU A 108 8.37 -0.25 -14.90
C LEU A 108 9.50 -1.15 -14.37
N ALA A 109 10.41 -0.56 -13.59
CA ALA A 109 11.60 -1.20 -13.06
C ALA A 109 11.85 -0.76 -11.61
N PRO A 110 12.68 -1.50 -10.83
CA PRO A 110 12.95 -1.19 -9.42
C PRO A 110 13.40 0.25 -9.17
N GLN A 111 14.09 0.86 -10.13
CA GLN A 111 14.55 2.25 -10.07
C GLN A 111 13.43 3.29 -9.93
N HIS A 112 12.21 2.99 -10.40
CA HIS A 112 11.04 3.87 -10.23
C HIS A 112 10.42 3.79 -8.83
N PHE A 113 10.92 2.89 -7.97
CA PHE A 113 10.52 2.72 -6.58
C PHE A 113 11.69 2.91 -5.61
N ALA A 114 12.82 3.45 -6.08
CA ALA A 114 14.02 3.61 -5.27
C ALA A 114 13.75 4.47 -4.02
N ASP A 115 13.02 5.57 -4.17
CA ASP A 115 12.69 6.47 -3.07
C ASP A 115 11.74 5.83 -2.05
N TRP A 116 10.82 4.97 -2.50
CA TRP A 116 10.02 4.12 -1.61
C TRP A 116 10.88 3.15 -0.81
N VAL A 117 11.88 2.51 -1.43
CA VAL A 117 12.80 1.59 -0.74
C VAL A 117 13.66 2.34 0.29
N VAL A 118 14.18 3.51 -0.07
CA VAL A 118 14.97 4.36 0.84
C VAL A 118 14.11 4.79 2.03
N TRP A 119 12.90 5.28 1.78
CA TRP A 119 11.97 5.70 2.83
C TRP A 119 11.57 4.53 3.75
N ALA A 120 11.22 3.37 3.18
CA ALA A 120 10.83 2.19 3.95
C ALA A 120 11.98 1.69 4.83
N ARG A 121 13.22 1.72 4.32
CA ARG A 121 14.41 1.36 5.09
C ARG A 121 14.62 2.31 6.27
N ALA A 122 14.49 3.62 6.07
CA ALA A 122 14.62 4.62 7.13
C ALA A 122 13.60 4.40 8.26
N HIS A 123 12.38 3.97 7.91
CA HIS A 123 11.30 3.69 8.86
C HIS A 123 11.23 2.23 9.34
N LYS A 124 12.16 1.37 8.92
CA LYS A 124 12.21 -0.07 9.24
C LYS A 124 10.93 -0.83 8.85
N LEU A 125 10.36 -0.48 7.70
CA LEU A 125 9.16 -1.05 7.12
C LEU A 125 9.50 -2.12 6.07
N GLY A 126 8.63 -3.13 5.94
CA GLY A 126 8.61 -3.98 4.75
C GLY A 126 7.77 -3.36 3.64
N LEU A 127 8.00 -3.77 2.39
CA LEU A 127 7.19 -3.38 1.25
C LEU A 127 6.52 -4.61 0.62
N ASP A 128 5.22 -4.46 0.31
CA ASP A 128 4.44 -5.36 -0.53
C ASP A 128 4.09 -4.64 -1.84
N PHE A 129 3.71 -5.40 -2.89
CA PHE A 129 3.58 -4.85 -4.23
C PHE A 129 2.41 -5.44 -5.02
N ASN A 130 1.79 -4.60 -5.85
CA ASN A 130 0.69 -4.96 -6.75
C ASN A 130 0.90 -4.35 -8.15
N GLY A 131 0.61 -5.12 -9.19
CA GLY A 131 0.47 -4.58 -10.55
C GLY A 131 -0.86 -3.84 -10.72
N THR A 132 -0.87 -2.75 -11.50
CA THR A 132 -2.08 -1.95 -11.79
C THR A 132 -2.67 -2.29 -13.14
N PHE A 133 -3.87 -2.89 -13.13
CA PHE A 133 -4.58 -3.34 -14.32
C PHE A 133 -5.86 -2.52 -14.60
N PHE A 134 -5.94 -1.31 -14.08
CA PHE A 134 -7.08 -0.38 -14.25
C PHE A 134 -6.59 1.05 -14.47
N SER A 135 -7.50 1.99 -14.77
CA SER A 135 -7.17 3.40 -15.05
C SER A 135 -6.03 3.55 -16.05
N HIS A 136 -6.17 2.87 -17.18
CA HIS A 136 -5.26 2.92 -18.31
C HIS A 136 -6.05 2.86 -19.63
N PRO A 137 -5.61 3.53 -20.71
CA PRO A 137 -6.25 3.42 -22.03
C PRO A 137 -6.41 1.97 -22.49
N LEU A 138 -5.39 1.12 -22.26
CA LEU A 138 -5.44 -0.32 -22.61
C LEU A 138 -6.31 -1.17 -21.65
N ALA A 139 -7.06 -0.55 -20.75
CA ALA A 139 -8.05 -1.20 -19.87
C ALA A 139 -9.47 -0.64 -20.08
N GLU A 140 -9.70 0.31 -21.00
CA GLU A 140 -11.00 0.98 -21.17
C GLU A 140 -12.13 0.05 -21.58
N SER A 141 -11.83 -1.02 -22.32
CA SER A 141 -12.82 -2.04 -22.71
C SER A 141 -13.30 -2.91 -21.52
N GLY A 142 -12.78 -2.69 -20.31
CA GLY A 142 -13.08 -3.47 -19.12
C GLY A 142 -12.39 -4.84 -19.08
N ARG A 143 -11.45 -5.11 -20.00
CA ARG A 143 -10.66 -6.35 -20.05
C ARG A 143 -9.18 -6.04 -20.17
N THR A 144 -8.33 -6.82 -19.49
CA THR A 144 -6.87 -6.68 -19.51
C THR A 144 -6.19 -7.98 -19.89
N LEU A 145 -5.85 -8.83 -18.92
CA LEU A 145 -5.21 -10.14 -19.16
C LEU A 145 -6.08 -11.09 -20.00
N SER A 146 -7.40 -10.88 -19.99
CA SER A 146 -8.39 -11.63 -20.77
C SER A 146 -8.87 -10.91 -22.04
N HIS A 147 -8.23 -9.80 -22.43
CA HIS A 147 -8.63 -9.03 -23.61
C HIS A 147 -8.56 -9.88 -24.90
N PRO A 148 -9.48 -9.77 -25.88
CA PRO A 148 -9.42 -10.56 -27.12
C PRO A 148 -8.24 -10.17 -28.03
N ASP A 149 -7.83 -8.90 -28.02
CA ASP A 149 -6.62 -8.43 -28.70
C ASP A 149 -5.34 -8.94 -28.02
N ARG A 150 -4.48 -9.61 -28.80
CA ARG A 150 -3.19 -10.16 -28.34
C ARG A 150 -2.20 -9.08 -27.92
N ALA A 151 -2.18 -7.92 -28.59
CA ALA A 151 -1.28 -6.83 -28.25
C ALA A 151 -1.59 -6.27 -26.85
N ILE A 152 -2.88 -6.05 -26.54
CA ILE A 152 -3.32 -5.60 -25.22
C ILE A 152 -3.01 -6.66 -24.14
N ARG A 153 -3.27 -7.94 -24.39
CA ARG A 153 -2.87 -9.00 -23.44
C ARG A 153 -1.36 -9.00 -23.21
N ARG A 154 -0.57 -8.83 -24.28
CA ARG A 154 0.89 -8.84 -24.19
C ARG A 154 1.40 -7.72 -23.29
N PHE A 155 0.89 -6.50 -23.47
CA PHE A 155 1.19 -5.37 -22.60
C PHE A 155 0.92 -5.70 -21.12
N TRP A 156 -0.27 -6.23 -20.79
CA TRP A 156 -0.59 -6.55 -19.39
C TRP A 156 0.21 -7.73 -18.82
N ILE A 157 0.58 -8.70 -19.65
CA ILE A 157 1.48 -9.80 -19.26
C ILE A 157 2.88 -9.25 -18.95
N ASP A 158 3.40 -8.35 -19.80
CA ASP A 158 4.72 -7.77 -19.61
C ASP A 158 4.74 -6.80 -18.42
N HIS A 159 3.65 -6.07 -18.15
CA HIS A 159 3.42 -5.36 -16.89
C HIS A 159 3.45 -6.29 -15.67
N ALA A 160 2.71 -7.41 -15.69
CA ALA A 160 2.73 -8.36 -14.58
C ALA A 160 4.15 -8.92 -14.33
N ARG A 161 4.92 -9.16 -15.40
CA ARG A 161 6.33 -9.60 -15.30
C ARG A 161 7.23 -8.51 -14.73
N ALA A 162 7.03 -7.25 -15.12
CA ALA A 162 7.73 -6.11 -14.55
C ALA A 162 7.46 -6.01 -13.05
N CYS A 163 6.20 -6.11 -12.62
CA CYS A 163 5.82 -6.10 -11.22
C CYS A 163 6.38 -7.26 -10.39
N ARG A 164 6.72 -8.40 -11.01
CA ARG A 164 7.40 -9.51 -10.32
C ARG A 164 8.91 -9.30 -10.14
N ARG A 165 9.53 -8.45 -10.96
CA ARG A 165 10.95 -8.10 -10.84
C ARG A 165 11.19 -6.98 -9.84
N ILE A 166 10.21 -6.10 -9.69
CA ILE A 166 10.13 -5.06 -8.65
C ILE A 166 9.90 -5.74 -7.31
#